data_AF-A0A6L3VXA9-F1
#
_entry.id   AF-A0A6L3VXA9-F1
#
_cell.length_a   1.000
_cell.length_b   1.000
_cell.length_c   1.000
_cell.angle_alpha   90.00
_cell.angle_beta   90.00
_cell.angle_gamma   90.00
#
_symmetry.space_group_name_H-M   'P 1'
#
loop_
_entity.id
_entity.type
_entity.pdbx_description
1 polymer ?
#
loop_
_entity_poly.entity_id
_entity_poly.type
_entity_poly.pdbx_seq_one_letter_code
_entity_poly.pdbx_strand_id
1 'polypeptide(L)'
;MSTQRHEIEAWLGDDHGLTDEQIDDLMREADEIAERYPDEGDQEERDAALTTAYRLMTGEVEEIVEELGRERLAARIAEAKALAGLRQAATMLIPTAESESGFARRANVDRMAVRGWLGKR
;
A
#
# COMPACT_ATOMS: atom_id res chain seq x y z
N MET A 1 -6.68 -9.46 -18.66
CA MET A 1 -7.95 -10.20 -18.81
C MET A 1 -9.04 -9.18 -18.59
N SER A 2 -10.13 -9.20 -19.35
CA SER A 2 -11.22 -8.24 -19.13
C SER A 2 -12.12 -8.73 -18.00
N THR A 3 -12.37 -7.84 -17.04
CA THR A 3 -13.17 -8.02 -15.84
C THR A 3 -14.63 -8.20 -16.26
N GLN A 4 -15.27 -9.24 -15.77
CA GLN A 4 -16.65 -9.52 -16.14
C GLN A 4 -17.62 -8.80 -15.21
N ARG A 5 -18.76 -8.34 -15.74
CA ARG A 5 -19.76 -7.58 -14.98
C ARG A 5 -20.21 -8.25 -13.69
N HIS A 6 -20.41 -9.57 -13.72
CA HIS A 6 -20.81 -10.34 -12.54
C HIS A 6 -19.74 -10.39 -11.45
N GLU A 7 -18.46 -10.21 -11.78
CA GLU A 7 -17.36 -10.14 -10.79
C GLU A 7 -17.42 -8.81 -10.04
N ILE A 8 -17.70 -7.71 -10.74
CA ILE A 8 -17.91 -6.38 -10.14
C ILE A 8 -19.19 -6.35 -9.30
N GLU A 9 -20.31 -6.86 -9.83
CA GLU A 9 -21.57 -6.93 -9.07
C GLU A 9 -21.43 -7.79 -7.80
N ALA A 10 -20.68 -8.89 -7.85
CA ALA A 10 -20.39 -9.71 -6.67
C ALA A 10 -19.50 -8.99 -5.65
N TRP A 11 -18.53 -8.19 -6.10
CA TRP A 11 -17.68 -7.37 -5.23
C TRP A 11 -18.45 -6.22 -4.57
N LEU A 12 -19.31 -5.55 -5.34
CA LEU A 12 -20.15 -4.44 -4.91
C LEU A 12 -21.24 -4.87 -3.89
N GLY A 13 -21.79 -6.07 -4.05
CA GLY A 13 -22.94 -6.53 -3.27
C GLY A 13 -24.26 -5.84 -3.68
N ASP A 14 -25.36 -6.20 -3.02
CA ASP A 14 -26.72 -5.88 -3.51
C ASP A 14 -27.13 -4.38 -3.38
N ASP A 15 -26.42 -3.56 -2.60
CA ASP A 15 -26.80 -2.17 -2.28
C ASP A 15 -25.65 -1.19 -2.55
N HIS A 16 -25.20 -1.17 -3.81
CA HIS A 16 -24.01 -0.43 -4.23
C HIS A 16 -24.26 0.99 -4.72
N GLY A 17 -25.52 1.41 -4.89
CA GLY A 17 -25.89 2.79 -5.27
C GLY A 17 -25.46 3.26 -6.67
N LEU A 18 -24.64 2.52 -7.40
CA LEU A 18 -24.22 2.83 -8.78
C LEU A 18 -25.35 2.64 -9.82
N THR A 19 -25.35 3.49 -10.83
CA THR A 19 -26.11 3.27 -12.08
C THR A 19 -25.43 2.25 -12.98
N ASP A 20 -26.15 1.73 -13.99
CA ASP A 20 -25.56 0.84 -15.00
C ASP A 20 -24.36 1.45 -15.72
N GLU A 21 -24.42 2.75 -16.05
CA GLU A 21 -23.31 3.47 -16.68
C GLU A 21 -22.09 3.56 -15.74
N GLN A 22 -22.32 3.79 -14.46
CA GLN A 22 -21.25 3.81 -13.46
C GLN A 22 -20.65 2.42 -13.22
N ILE A 23 -21.45 1.35 -13.33
CA ILE A 23 -20.94 -0.02 -13.30
C ILE A 23 -20.03 -0.27 -14.50
N ASP A 24 -20.44 0.12 -15.71
CA ASP A 24 -19.64 -0.02 -16.92
C ASP A 24 -18.33 0.80 -16.84
N ASP A 25 -18.38 1.99 -16.23
CA ASP A 25 -17.19 2.79 -15.94
C ASP A 25 -16.27 2.12 -14.90
N LEU A 26 -16.83 1.56 -13.83
CA LEU A 26 -16.05 0.86 -12.80
C LEU A 26 -15.39 -0.41 -13.35
N MET A 27 -16.06 -1.12 -14.27
CA MET A 27 -15.47 -2.26 -14.98
C MET A 27 -14.25 -1.85 -15.81
N ARG A 28 -14.33 -0.69 -16.48
CA ARG A 28 -13.20 -0.16 -17.25
C ARG A 28 -12.03 0.20 -16.34
N GLU A 29 -12.30 0.87 -15.23
CA GLU A 29 -11.29 1.17 -14.22
C GLU A 29 -10.67 -0.13 -13.66
N ALA A 30 -11.46 -1.18 -13.40
CA ALA A 30 -10.95 -2.46 -12.95
C ALA A 30 -9.95 -3.09 -13.94
N ASP A 31 -10.24 -3.02 -15.24
CA ASP A 31 -9.33 -3.49 -16.29
C ASP A 31 -8.04 -2.68 -16.32
N GLU A 32 -8.13 -1.35 -16.26
CA GLU A 32 -6.95 -0.46 -16.22
C GLU A 32 -6.12 -0.65 -14.94
N ILE A 33 -6.76 -0.91 -13.81
CA ILE A 33 -6.10 -1.20 -12.53
C ILE A 33 -5.36 -2.54 -12.62
N ALA A 34 -5.96 -3.58 -13.20
CA ALA A 34 -5.31 -4.87 -13.40
C ALA A 34 -4.09 -4.77 -14.32
N GLU A 35 -4.11 -3.88 -15.32
CA GLU A 35 -2.95 -3.59 -16.16
C GLU A 35 -1.85 -2.81 -15.41
N ARG A 36 -2.25 -1.88 -14.53
CA ARG A 36 -1.33 -1.08 -13.71
C ARG A 36 -0.63 -1.89 -12.63
N TYR A 37 -1.30 -2.92 -12.11
CA TYR A 37 -0.84 -3.79 -11.03
C TYR A 37 -0.94 -5.26 -11.48
N PRO A 38 -0.02 -5.72 -12.35
CA PRO A 38 -0.12 -7.00 -13.03
C PRO A 38 0.30 -8.18 -12.16
N ASP A 39 1.04 -7.97 -11.07
CA ASP A 39 1.65 -9.06 -10.31
C ASP A 39 0.63 -9.67 -9.33
N GLU A 40 0.75 -10.98 -9.05
CA GLU A 40 -0.12 -11.67 -8.07
C GLU A 40 0.03 -11.07 -6.67
N GLY A 41 1.19 -10.49 -6.36
CA GLY A 41 1.48 -9.82 -5.10
C GLY A 41 0.79 -8.47 -4.92
N ASP A 42 0.26 -7.87 -6.00
CA ASP A 42 -0.32 -6.51 -5.97
C ASP A 42 -1.82 -6.51 -5.62
N GLN A 43 -2.33 -7.60 -5.01
CA GLN A 43 -3.76 -7.73 -4.75
C GLN A 43 -4.27 -6.62 -3.83
N GLU A 44 -3.51 -6.25 -2.80
CA GLU A 44 -3.89 -5.19 -1.86
C GLU A 44 -3.95 -3.82 -2.57
N GLU A 45 -3.00 -3.55 -3.48
CA GLU A 45 -2.99 -2.33 -4.29
C GLU A 45 -4.16 -2.27 -5.27
N ARG A 46 -4.49 -3.40 -5.93
CA ARG A 46 -5.66 -3.51 -6.79
C ARG A 46 -6.96 -3.23 -6.03
N ASP A 47 -7.13 -3.87 -4.87
CA ASP A 47 -8.33 -3.72 -4.04
C ASP A 47 -8.46 -2.27 -3.53
N ALA A 48 -7.36 -1.66 -3.08
CA ALA A 48 -7.35 -0.26 -2.63
C ALA A 48 -7.69 0.71 -3.77
N ALA A 49 -7.14 0.48 -4.97
CA ALA A 49 -7.42 1.30 -6.16
C ALA A 49 -8.89 1.17 -6.59
N LEU A 50 -9.42 -0.05 -6.67
CA LEU A 50 -10.82 -0.29 -7.08
C LEU A 50 -11.81 0.29 -6.06
N THR A 51 -11.52 0.13 -4.76
CA THR A 51 -12.30 0.75 -3.69
C THR A 51 -12.31 2.27 -3.82
N THR A 52 -11.16 2.88 -4.14
CA THR A 52 -11.06 4.33 -4.33
C THR A 52 -11.85 4.79 -5.55
N ALA A 53 -11.79 4.06 -6.66
CA ALA A 53 -12.58 4.35 -7.86
C ALA A 53 -14.09 4.34 -7.55
N TYR A 54 -14.57 3.30 -6.85
CA TYR A 54 -15.95 3.23 -6.36
C TYR A 54 -16.31 4.44 -5.48
N ARG A 55 -15.50 4.75 -4.47
CA ARG A 55 -15.76 5.87 -3.55
C ARG A 55 -15.87 7.20 -4.28
N LEU A 56 -15.05 7.43 -5.31
CA LEU A 56 -15.08 8.66 -6.11
C LEU A 56 -16.35 8.77 -6.97
N MET A 57 -16.99 7.65 -7.31
CA MET A 57 -18.27 7.64 -8.02
C MET A 57 -19.47 7.93 -7.11
N THR A 58 -19.35 7.60 -5.81
CA THR A 58 -20.47 7.67 -4.85
C THR A 58 -20.33 8.74 -3.76
N GLY A 59 -19.18 9.41 -3.65
CA GLY A 59 -18.85 10.29 -2.54
C GLY A 59 -18.21 11.62 -2.94
N GLU A 60 -17.89 12.43 -1.94
CA GLU A 60 -17.27 13.75 -2.11
C GLU A 60 -15.77 13.61 -2.41
N VAL A 61 -15.37 14.05 -3.61
CA VAL A 61 -14.01 13.86 -4.14
C VAL A 61 -12.95 14.49 -3.24
N GLU A 62 -13.18 15.74 -2.81
CA GLU A 62 -12.26 16.47 -1.95
C GLU A 62 -12.03 15.74 -0.61
N GLU A 63 -13.09 15.22 0.01
CA GLU A 63 -12.99 14.51 1.30
C GLU A 63 -12.17 13.22 1.16
N ILE A 64 -12.36 12.47 0.07
CA ILE A 64 -11.64 11.22 -0.21
C ILE A 64 -10.15 11.51 -0.43
N VAL A 65 -9.80 12.54 -1.22
CA VAL A 65 -8.41 12.91 -1.48
C VAL A 65 -7.71 13.39 -0.20
N GLU A 66 -8.38 14.19 0.62
CA GLU A 66 -7.84 14.66 1.90
C GLU A 66 -7.63 13.51 2.89
N GLU A 67 -8.54 12.53 2.93
CA GLU A 67 -8.40 11.32 3.73
C GLU A 67 -7.17 10.50 3.33
N LEU A 68 -7.04 10.15 2.06
CA LEU A 68 -5.90 9.40 1.53
C LEU A 68 -4.57 10.15 1.79
N GLY A 69 -4.59 11.48 1.67
CA GLY A 69 -3.46 12.33 2.01
C GLY A 69 -3.05 12.23 3.48
N ARG A 70 -4.02 12.24 4.41
CA ARG A 70 -3.78 12.08 5.85
C ARG A 70 -3.26 10.69 6.18
N GLU A 71 -3.84 9.64 5.60
CA GLU A 71 -3.41 8.25 5.82
C GLU A 71 -1.97 8.03 5.36
N ARG A 72 -1.64 8.50 4.15
CA ARG A 72 -0.28 8.44 3.63
C ARG A 72 0.71 9.18 4.54
N LEU A 73 0.35 10.36 5.06
CA LEU A 73 1.20 11.10 5.98
C LEU A 73 1.41 10.31 7.30
N ALA A 74 0.34 9.74 7.85
CA ALA A 74 0.41 8.93 9.06
C ALA A 74 1.31 7.70 8.88
N ALA A 75 1.18 6.97 7.77
CA ALA A 75 2.02 5.83 7.44
C ALA A 75 3.50 6.22 7.35
N ARG A 76 3.83 7.32 6.67
CA ARG A 76 5.21 7.84 6.60
C ARG A 76 5.79 8.23 7.96
N ILE A 77 4.98 8.82 8.83
CA ILE A 77 5.41 9.16 10.20
C ILE A 77 5.66 7.88 11.00
N ALA A 78 4.80 6.87 10.87
CA ALA A 78 4.97 5.59 11.55
C ALA A 78 6.24 4.86 11.08
N GLU A 79 6.47 4.81 9.77
CA GLU A 79 7.70 4.27 9.17
C GLU A 79 8.95 4.98 9.71
N ALA A 80 8.97 6.31 9.70
CA ALA A 80 10.10 7.09 10.19
C ALA A 80 10.40 6.82 11.68
N LYS A 81 9.36 6.69 12.51
CA LYS A 81 9.50 6.32 13.93
C LYS A 81 10.06 4.91 14.10
N ALA A 82 9.55 3.93 13.35
CA ALA A 82 10.05 2.56 13.38
C ALA A 82 11.52 2.47 12.97
N LEU A 83 11.90 3.15 11.89
CA LEU A 83 13.28 3.22 11.41
C LEU A 83 14.23 3.88 12.43
N ALA A 84 13.78 4.93 13.14
CA ALA A 84 14.57 5.52 14.22
C ALA A 84 14.83 4.52 15.35
N GLY A 85 13.83 3.72 15.72
CA GLY A 85 13.97 2.63 16.69
C GLY A 85 14.94 1.54 16.22
N LEU A 86 14.81 1.08 14.96
CA LEU A 86 15.70 0.09 14.36
C LEU A 86 17.15 0.59 14.30
N ARG A 87 17.36 1.86 13.98
CA ARG A 87 18.69 2.48 13.99
C ARG A 87 19.33 2.47 15.38
N GLN A 88 18.56 2.80 16.41
CA GLN A 88 19.07 2.76 17.78
C GLN A 88 19.37 1.32 18.21
N ALA A 89 18.49 0.37 17.88
CA ALA A 89 18.72 -1.05 18.15
C ALA A 89 19.98 -1.57 17.46
N ALA A 90 20.21 -1.23 16.19
CA ALA A 90 21.43 -1.59 15.46
C ALA A 90 22.69 -1.07 16.15
N THR A 91 22.68 0.19 16.61
CA THR A 91 23.79 0.81 17.34
C THR A 91 24.13 0.07 18.64
N MET A 92 23.12 -0.46 19.34
CA MET A 92 23.30 -1.12 20.63
C MET A 92 23.65 -2.61 20.51
N LEU A 93 23.01 -3.33 19.58
CA LEU A 93 23.08 -4.79 19.50
C LEU A 93 24.23 -5.30 18.64
N ILE A 94 24.54 -4.63 17.53
CA ILE A 94 25.56 -5.12 16.59
C ILE A 94 26.96 -5.15 17.20
N PRO A 95 27.40 -4.16 18.01
CA PRO A 95 28.73 -4.23 18.62
C PRO A 95 28.90 -5.35 19.65
N THR A 96 27.82 -5.91 20.18
CA THR A 96 27.86 -6.77 21.38
C THR A 96 27.38 -8.20 21.15
N ALA A 97 26.39 -8.40 20.27
CA ALA A 97 25.67 -9.67 20.21
C ALA A 97 25.22 -10.08 18.79
N GLU A 98 25.35 -9.21 17.79
CA GLU A 98 24.69 -9.43 16.50
C GLU A 98 25.53 -9.07 15.27
N SER A 99 25.40 -9.84 14.19
CA SER A 99 26.00 -9.48 12.90
C SER A 99 25.14 -8.47 12.13
N GLU A 100 25.77 -7.60 11.34
CA GLU A 100 25.07 -6.65 10.46
C GLU A 100 24.06 -7.34 9.53
N SER A 101 24.43 -8.49 8.96
CA SER A 101 23.58 -9.24 8.02
C SER A 101 22.40 -9.93 8.72
N GLY A 102 22.63 -10.44 9.93
CA GLY A 102 21.55 -10.99 10.76
C GLY A 102 20.53 -9.94 11.15
N PHE A 103 21.02 -8.76 11.55
CA PHE A 103 20.17 -7.62 11.90
C PHE A 103 19.34 -7.16 10.70
N ALA A 104 20.00 -6.93 9.56
CA ALA A 104 19.34 -6.46 8.33
C ALA A 104 18.19 -7.39 7.91
N ARG A 105 18.43 -8.72 7.93
CA ARG A 105 17.41 -9.71 7.59
C ARG A 105 16.22 -9.67 8.54
N ARG A 106 16.45 -9.62 9.86
CA ARG A 106 15.34 -9.61 10.85
C ARG A 106 14.55 -8.31 10.81
N ALA A 107 15.26 -7.19 10.63
CA ALA A 107 14.65 -5.87 10.53
C ALA A 107 14.00 -5.59 9.17
N ASN A 108 14.11 -6.54 8.22
CA ASN A 108 13.63 -6.41 6.85
C ASN A 108 14.13 -5.13 6.15
N VAL A 109 15.43 -4.87 6.25
CA VAL A 109 16.08 -3.72 5.61
C VAL A 109 17.32 -4.15 4.84
N ASP A 110 17.73 -3.33 3.88
CA ASP A 110 18.99 -3.53 3.18
C ASP A 110 20.20 -3.41 4.13
N ARG A 111 21.20 -4.26 3.95
CA ARG A 111 22.41 -4.26 4.79
C ARG A 111 23.18 -2.94 4.68
N MET A 112 23.17 -2.27 3.54
CA MET A 112 23.80 -0.97 3.35
C MET A 112 23.11 0.12 4.17
N ALA A 113 21.80 0.03 4.38
CA ALA A 113 21.11 0.93 5.31
C ALA A 113 21.66 0.77 6.74
N VAL A 114 21.81 -0.48 7.21
CA VAL A 114 22.41 -0.79 8.52
C VAL A 114 23.85 -0.26 8.62
N ARG A 115 24.66 -0.44 7.58
CA ARG A 115 26.02 0.11 7.55
C ARG A 115 26.02 1.63 7.64
N GLY A 116 25.15 2.29 6.88
CA GLY A 116 24.96 3.75 6.93
C GLY A 116 24.56 4.23 8.32
N TRP A 117 23.68 3.50 9.02
CA TRP A 117 23.31 3.81 10.40
C TRP A 117 24.47 3.75 11.39
N LEU A 118 25.37 2.79 11.19
CA LEU A 118 26.60 2.60 11.98
C LEU A 118 27.75 3.52 11.54
N GLY A 119 27.53 4.42 10.58
CA GLY A 119 28.57 5.30 10.03
C GLY A 119 29.62 4.60 9.17
N LYS A 120 29.32 3.39 8.69
CA LYS A 120 30.21 2.60 7.82
C LYS A 120 29.84 2.85 6.36
N ARG A 121 30.86 3.01 5.51
CA ARG A 121 30.72 3.04 4.04
C ARG A 121 30.82 1.62 3.49
#